data_AF-A0A1X7U6M2-F1
#
_entry.id   AF-A0A1X7U6M2-F1
#
_cell.length_a   1.000
_cell.length_b   1.000
_cell.length_c   1.000
_cell.angle_alpha   90.00
_cell.angle_beta   90.00
_cell.angle_gamma   90.00
#
_symmetry.space_group_name_H-M   'P 1'
#
loop_
_entity.id
_entity.type
_entity.pdbx_description
1 polymer ?
#
loop_
_entity_poly.entity_id
_entity_poly.type
_entity_poly.pdbx_seq_one_letter_code
_entity_poly.pdbx_strand_id
1 'polypeptide(L)'
;MVDSENLIPRQKPLLHTWRVDIFFEANDTSEDKKVAVFLSSVGARHYNLLREKLALVLPKSKTLDDLKEILRGYYEPKRLEIAERFVFYRGTQGPTETVSEYLAELRKCIVHCQFHADRVDEVLRIN
;
A
#
# COMPACT_ATOMS: atom_id res chain seq x y z
N MET A 1 18.73 2.28 -13.16
CA MET A 1 18.28 1.70 -11.87
C MET A 1 17.15 2.58 -11.39
N VAL A 2 15.92 2.10 -11.47
CA VAL A 2 14.76 2.84 -10.95
C VAL A 2 14.63 2.41 -9.49
N ASP A 3 14.82 3.35 -8.57
CA ASP A 3 14.65 3.11 -7.14
C ASP A 3 13.26 2.56 -6.87
N SER A 4 13.20 1.33 -6.39
CA SER A 4 11.95 0.67 -5.98
C SER A 4 11.23 1.41 -4.84
N GLU A 5 11.91 2.36 -4.20
CA GLU A 5 11.35 3.25 -3.17
C GLU A 5 10.45 4.37 -3.72
N ASN A 6 10.52 4.67 -5.03
CA ASN A 6 9.70 5.73 -5.67
C ASN A 6 8.52 5.20 -6.48
N LEU A 7 8.26 3.89 -6.44
CA LEU A 7 7.13 3.30 -7.13
C LEU A 7 5.87 3.46 -6.27
N ILE A 8 5.04 4.47 -6.58
CA ILE A 8 3.73 4.65 -5.95
C ILE A 8 2.90 3.38 -6.20
N PRO A 9 2.62 2.55 -5.16
CA PRO A 9 1.81 1.36 -5.37
C PRO A 9 0.42 1.79 -5.85
N ARG A 10 -0.15 1.05 -6.80
CA ARG A 10 -1.51 1.27 -7.35
C ARG A 10 -2.63 1.22 -6.30
N GLN A 11 -2.31 1.02 -5.03
CA GLN A 11 -3.24 1.01 -3.90
C GLN A 11 -3.23 2.41 -3.26
N LYS A 12 -4.08 3.33 -3.74
CA LYS A 12 -4.42 4.54 -2.98
C LYS A 12 -5.20 4.08 -1.75
N PRO A 13 -4.55 3.94 -0.58
CA PRO A 13 -4.91 4.77 0.59
C PRO A 13 -3.87 4.75 1.75
N LEU A 14 -2.67 5.27 1.56
CA LEU A 14 -1.79 5.64 2.70
C LEU A 14 -1.47 7.12 2.75
N LEU A 15 -2.15 7.92 1.91
CA LEU A 15 -1.96 9.37 1.89
C LEU A 15 -2.21 10.00 3.25
N HIS A 16 -3.16 9.49 4.05
CA HIS A 16 -3.41 10.02 5.40
C HIS A 16 -2.27 9.69 6.37
N THR A 17 -1.71 8.49 6.30
CA THR A 17 -0.53 8.09 7.09
C THR A 17 0.68 8.96 6.74
N TRP A 18 0.97 9.10 5.44
CA TRP A 18 2.09 9.92 4.98
C TRP A 18 1.92 11.41 5.28
N ARG A 19 0.70 11.95 5.14
CA ARG A 19 0.43 13.36 5.44
C ARG A 19 0.51 13.68 6.93
N VAL A 20 0.13 12.73 7.80
CA VAL A 20 0.21 12.97 9.25
C VAL A 20 1.65 12.95 9.73
N ASP A 21 2.53 12.17 9.10
CA ASP A 21 3.94 12.11 9.47
C ASP A 21 4.65 13.42 9.11
N ILE A 22 4.39 13.97 7.92
CA ILE A 22 4.82 15.32 7.53
C ILE A 22 4.28 16.38 8.50
N PHE A 23 3.02 16.25 8.95
CA PHE A 23 2.44 17.16 9.91
C PHE A 23 3.17 17.09 11.26
N PHE A 24 3.50 15.90 11.75
CA PHE A 24 4.21 15.75 13.01
C PHE A 24 5.59 16.37 12.98
N GLU A 25 6.32 16.18 11.88
CA GLU A 25 7.63 16.77 11.65
C GLU A 25 7.55 18.29 11.56
N ALA A 26 6.63 18.82 10.74
CA ALA A 26 6.52 20.27 10.53
C ALA A 26 6.03 21.04 11.77
N ASN A 27 5.38 20.38 12.73
CA ASN A 27 4.78 21.02 13.91
C ASN A 27 5.43 20.59 15.24
N ASP A 28 6.57 19.89 15.22
CA ASP A 28 7.25 19.37 16.41
C ASP A 28 6.27 18.70 17.40
N THR A 29 5.40 17.85 16.87
CA THR A 29 4.32 17.27 17.67
C THR A 29 4.86 16.26 18.67
N SER A 30 4.63 16.51 19.96
CA SER A 30 5.03 15.61 21.03
C SER A 30 4.32 14.25 20.94
N GLU A 31 5.01 13.17 21.35
CA GLU A 31 4.52 11.78 21.22
C GLU A 31 3.14 11.54 21.85
N ASP A 32 2.87 12.16 23.00
CA ASP A 32 1.59 12.08 23.71
C ASP A 32 0.40 12.65 22.90
N LYS A 33 0.67 13.55 21.95
CA LYS A 33 -0.36 14.20 21.12
C LYS A 33 -0.56 13.52 19.77
N LYS A 34 0.42 12.75 19.29
CA LYS A 34 0.39 12.17 17.93
C LYS A 34 -0.85 11.32 17.67
N VAL A 35 -1.25 10.48 18.63
CA VAL A 35 -2.46 9.65 18.50
C VAL A 35 -3.73 10.50 18.37
N ALA A 36 -3.85 11.57 19.16
CA ALA A 36 -5.02 12.44 19.12
C ALA A 36 -5.10 13.21 17.80
N VAL A 37 -3.97 13.75 17.33
CA VAL A 37 -3.85 14.47 16.04
C VAL A 37 -4.09 13.52 14.86
N PHE A 38 -3.62 12.28 14.94
CA PHE A 38 -3.91 11.27 13.92
C PHE A 38 -5.41 10.98 13.84
N LEU A 39 -6.04 10.67 14.97
CA LEU A 39 -7.47 10.33 15.00
C LEU A 39 -8.37 11.49 14.55
N SER A 40 -7.95 12.74 14.76
CA SER A 40 -8.69 13.91 14.25
C SER A 40 -8.48 14.17 12.76
N SER A 41 -7.34 13.77 12.19
CA SER A 41 -6.98 14.05 10.79
C SER A 41 -7.37 12.96 9.78
N VAL A 42 -7.55 11.70 10.22
CA VAL A 42 -7.89 10.58 9.32
C VAL A 42 -9.30 10.66 8.73
N GLY A 43 -10.19 11.45 9.34
CA GLY A 43 -11.58 11.62 8.88
C GLY A 43 -12.51 10.44 9.20
N ALA A 44 -13.81 10.66 9.00
CA ALA A 44 -14.87 9.76 9.52
C ALA A 44 -14.79 8.32 9.00
N ARG A 45 -14.49 8.13 7.70
CA ARG A 45 -14.40 6.79 7.09
C ARG A 45 -13.34 5.91 7.76
N HIS A 46 -12.13 6.46 7.93
CA HIS A 46 -11.02 5.74 8.54
C HIS A 46 -11.21 5.53 10.04
N TYR A 47 -11.77 6.53 10.72
CA TYR A 47 -12.09 6.41 12.14
C TYR A 47 -13.13 5.31 12.40
N ASN A 48 -14.18 5.22 11.56
CA ASN A 48 -15.18 4.17 11.65
C ASN A 48 -14.58 2.77 11.40
N LEU A 49 -13.68 2.65 10.41
CA LEU A 49 -12.96 1.40 10.16
C LEU A 49 -12.10 0.98 11.39
N LEU A 50 -11.39 1.92 12.01
CA LEU A 50 -10.64 1.65 13.24
C LEU A 50 -11.57 1.18 14.36
N ARG A 51 -12.72 1.82 14.54
CA ARG A 51 -13.74 1.41 15.53
C ARG A 51 -14.28 0.01 15.25
N GLU A 52 -14.58 -0.32 14.00
CA GLU A 52 -15.05 -1.64 13.60
C GLU A 52 -14.00 -2.73 13.90
N LYS A 53 -12.72 -2.46 13.60
CA LYS A 53 -11.62 -3.42 13.83
C LYS A 53 -11.24 -3.56 15.31
N LEU A 54 -11.39 -2.50 16.10
CA LEU A 54 -11.04 -2.49 17.53
C LEU A 54 -12.19 -2.92 18.45
N ALA A 55 -13.40 -3.10 17.91
CA ALA A 55 -14.61 -3.53 18.62
C ALA A 55 -14.89 -2.71 19.90
N LEU A 56 -14.49 -3.24 21.08
CA LEU A 56 -14.73 -2.64 22.40
C LEU A 56 -13.58 -1.75 22.89
N VAL A 57 -12.48 -1.65 22.14
CA VAL A 57 -11.31 -0.85 22.52
C VAL A 57 -11.39 0.54 21.89
N LEU A 58 -11.13 1.58 22.69
CA LEU A 58 -11.08 2.95 22.19
C LEU A 58 -9.85 3.14 21.29
N PRO A 59 -9.98 3.70 20.07
CA PRO A 59 -8.83 3.97 19.20
C PRO A 59 -7.74 4.81 19.88
N LYS A 60 -8.12 5.71 20.80
CA LYS A 60 -7.19 6.56 21.55
C LYS A 60 -6.28 5.79 22.53
N SER A 61 -6.65 4.58 22.93
CA SER A 61 -5.83 3.76 23.85
C SER A 61 -4.80 2.89 23.13
N LYS A 62 -4.69 2.99 21.80
CA LYS A 62 -3.70 2.29 20.98
C LYS A 62 -2.51 3.19 20.67
N THR A 63 -1.38 2.57 20.33
CA THR A 63 -0.23 3.30 19.81
C THR A 63 -0.53 3.82 18.41
N LEU A 64 0.21 4.85 17.98
CA LEU A 64 0.10 5.36 16.62
C LEU A 64 0.40 4.25 15.59
N ASP A 65 1.43 3.45 15.84
CA ASP A 65 1.84 2.37 14.95
C ASP A 65 0.76 1.31 14.83
N ASP A 66 0.16 0.85 15.93
CA ASP A 66 -0.96 -0.11 15.90
C ASP A 66 -2.10 0.39 15.01
N LEU A 67 -2.44 1.68 15.09
CA LEU A 67 -3.51 2.27 14.30
C LEU A 67 -3.14 2.35 12.80
N LYS A 68 -1.89 2.69 12.49
CA LYS A 68 -1.37 2.69 11.11
C LYS A 68 -1.35 1.27 10.55
N GLU A 69 -0.96 0.27 11.33
CA GLU A 69 -0.98 -1.14 10.95
C GLU A 69 -2.39 -1.64 10.61
N ILE A 70 -3.39 -1.29 11.42
CA ILE A 70 -4.78 -1.69 11.16
C ILE A 70 -5.28 -1.11 9.84
N LEU A 71 -5.01 0.18 9.58
CA LEU A 71 -5.38 0.81 8.32
C LEU A 71 -4.62 0.18 7.15
N ARG A 72 -3.31 -0.06 7.31
CA ARG A 72 -2.50 -0.72 6.27
C ARG A 72 -3.02 -2.11 5.97
N GLY A 73 -3.28 -2.95 6.96
CA GLY A 73 -3.78 -4.30 6.74
C GLY A 73 -5.16 -4.36 6.07
N TYR A 74 -6.02 -3.36 6.30
CA TYR A 74 -7.31 -3.28 5.61
C TYR A 74 -7.16 -2.92 4.12
N TYR A 75 -6.25 -2.00 3.83
CA TYR A 75 -6.12 -1.43 2.50
C TYR A 75 -5.08 -2.13 1.62
N GLU A 76 -4.10 -2.75 2.23
CA GLU A 76 -3.09 -3.60 1.63
C GLU A 76 -3.26 -5.01 2.22
N PRO A 77 -4.39 -5.68 1.92
CA PRO A 77 -4.56 -7.05 2.36
C PRO A 77 -3.41 -7.89 1.78
N LYS A 78 -2.85 -8.78 2.60
CA LYS A 78 -1.76 -9.66 2.19
C LYS A 78 -2.21 -10.46 0.97
N ARG A 79 -1.66 -10.13 -0.20
CA ARG A 79 -1.99 -10.82 -1.45
C ARG A 79 -1.39 -12.21 -1.43
N LEU A 80 -2.16 -13.18 -1.92
CA LEU A 80 -1.68 -14.54 -2.09
C LEU A 80 -0.73 -14.58 -3.29
N GLU A 81 0.55 -14.86 -3.04
CA GLU A 81 1.60 -14.95 -4.06
C GLU A 81 1.18 -15.82 -5.26
N ILE A 82 0.55 -16.97 -5.00
CA ILE A 82 0.06 -17.89 -6.03
C ILE A 82 -1.02 -17.23 -6.90
N ALA A 83 -1.92 -16.46 -6.30
CA ALA A 83 -2.98 -15.78 -7.04
C ALA A 83 -2.42 -14.65 -7.91
N GLU A 84 -1.48 -13.86 -7.39
CA GLU A 84 -0.81 -12.79 -8.14
C GLU A 84 0.00 -13.36 -9.31
N ARG A 85 0.76 -14.43 -9.09
CA ARG A 85 1.47 -15.14 -10.16
C ARG A 85 0.54 -15.71 -11.21
N PHE A 86 -0.60 -16.24 -10.80
CA PHE A 86 -1.60 -16.75 -11.72
C PHE A 86 -2.21 -15.64 -12.59
N VAL A 87 -2.50 -14.47 -12.01
CA VAL A 87 -2.92 -13.29 -12.78
C VAL A 87 -1.82 -12.85 -13.74
N PHE A 88 -0.58 -12.76 -13.28
CA PHE A 88 0.58 -12.39 -14.09
C PHE A 88 0.76 -13.34 -15.29
N TYR A 89 0.76 -14.66 -15.06
CA TYR A 89 0.96 -15.64 -16.13
C TYR A 89 -0.22 -15.75 -17.09
N ARG A 90 -1.43 -15.37 -16.66
CA ARG A 90 -2.62 -15.29 -17.54
C ARG A 90 -2.76 -13.96 -18.27
N GLY A 91 -1.96 -12.96 -17.92
CA GLY A 91 -1.90 -11.71 -18.67
C GLY A 91 -1.44 -11.98 -20.11
N THR A 92 -2.23 -11.51 -21.07
CA THR A 92 -1.90 -11.54 -22.50
C THR A 92 -2.13 -10.15 -23.07
N GLN A 93 -1.29 -9.74 -24.02
CA GLN A 93 -1.45 -8.47 -24.71
C GLN A 93 -2.82 -8.39 -25.37
N GLY A 94 -3.55 -7.30 -25.13
CA GLY A 94 -4.84 -7.06 -25.75
C GLY A 94 -4.73 -6.86 -27.27
N PRO A 95 -5.81 -7.08 -28.04
CA PRO A 95 -5.78 -6.97 -29.51
C PRO A 95 -5.47 -5.56 -30.04
N THR A 96 -5.67 -4.53 -29.21
CA THR A 96 -5.40 -3.12 -29.54
C THR A 96 -4.35 -2.49 -28.62
N GLU A 97 -3.79 -3.27 -27.70
CA GLU A 97 -2.82 -2.79 -26.72
C GLU A 97 -1.43 -2.76 -27.37
N THR A 98 -0.69 -1.67 -27.18
CA THR A 98 0.69 -1.61 -27.65
C THR A 98 1.60 -2.47 -26.77
N VAL A 99 2.75 -2.88 -27.32
CA VAL A 99 3.75 -3.65 -26.54
C VAL A 99 4.22 -2.87 -25.31
N SER A 100 4.35 -1.54 -25.42
CA SER A 100 4.77 -0.67 -24.32
C SER A 100 3.73 -0.62 -23.19
N GLU A 101 2.44 -0.51 -23.54
CA GLU A 101 1.34 -0.54 -22.56
C GLU A 101 1.27 -1.89 -21.86
N TYR A 102 1.35 -2.98 -22.62
CA TYR A 102 1.36 -4.33 -22.06
C TYR A 102 2.53 -4.57 -21.11
N LEU A 103 3.74 -4.13 -21.49
CA LEU A 103 4.92 -4.20 -20.61
C LEU A 103 4.77 -3.34 -19.36
N ALA A 104 4.17 -2.15 -19.47
CA ALA A 104 3.90 -1.30 -18.32
C ALA A 104 2.90 -1.95 -17.35
N GLU A 105 1.90 -2.68 -17.85
CA GLU A 105 0.96 -3.44 -17.03
C GLU A 105 1.62 -4.67 -16.39
N LEU A 106 2.40 -5.45 -17.15
CA LEU A 106 3.18 -6.57 -16.60
C LEU A 106 4.12 -6.14 -15.47
N ARG A 107 4.82 -5.01 -15.65
CA ARG A 107 5.69 -4.43 -14.60
C ARG A 107 4.91 -4.02 -13.36
N LYS A 108 3.62 -3.69 -13.45
CA LYS A 108 2.79 -3.40 -12.28
C LYS A 108 2.34 -4.68 -11.57
N CYS A 109 2.03 -5.73 -12.32
CA CYS A 109 1.67 -7.04 -11.76
C CYS A 109 2.84 -7.72 -11.05
N ILE A 110 4.04 -7.64 -11.62
CA ILE A 110 5.21 -8.37 -11.11
C ILE A 110 5.62 -7.94 -9.70
N VAL A 111 5.36 -6.68 -9.32
CA VAL A 111 5.64 -6.11 -7.99
C VAL A 111 4.90 -6.86 -6.88
N HIS A 112 3.76 -7.49 -7.19
CA HIS A 112 2.95 -8.22 -6.22
C HIS A 112 3.19 -9.74 -6.25
N CYS A 113 3.97 -10.23 -7.22
CA CYS A 113 4.23 -11.66 -7.42
C CYS A 113 5.40 -12.22 -6.59
N GLN A 114 6.08 -11.35 -5.82
CA GLN A 114 7.23 -11.71 -4.97
C GLN A 114 8.27 -12.58 -5.69
N PHE A 115 8.60 -12.25 -6.94
CA PHE A 115 9.73 -12.89 -7.61
C PHE A 115 11.05 -12.35 -7.03
N HIS A 116 12.08 -13.19 -7.04
CA HIS A 116 13.43 -12.73 -6.71
C HIS A 116 13.91 -11.71 -7.75
N ALA A 117 14.61 -10.66 -7.29
CA ALA A 117 15.00 -9.53 -8.12
C ALA A 117 15.87 -9.91 -9.34
N ASP A 118 16.69 -10.94 -9.19
CA ASP A 118 17.54 -11.53 -10.23
C ASP A 118 16.74 -12.24 -11.34
N ARG A 119 15.47 -12.59 -11.09
CA ARG A 119 14.60 -13.31 -12.04
C ARG A 119 13.53 -12.44 -12.69
N VAL A 120 13.45 -11.16 -12.33
CA VAL A 120 12.40 -10.25 -12.81
C VAL A 120 12.48 -10.08 -14.33
N ASP A 121 13.67 -9.85 -14.87
CA ASP A 121 13.85 -9.64 -16.32
C ASP A 121 13.58 -10.91 -17.13
N GLU A 122 13.99 -12.08 -16.63
CA GLU A 122 13.66 -13.38 -17.23
C GLU A 122 12.14 -13.59 -17.30
N VAL A 123 11.44 -13.24 -16.23
CA VAL A 123 9.99 -13.47 -16.08
C VAL A 123 9.17 -12.48 -16.90
N LEU A 124 9.71 -11.29 -17.19
CA LEU A 124 9.05 -10.27 -18.03
C LEU A 124 9.02 -10.62 -19.52
N ARG A 125 9.68 -11.70 -19.97
CA ARG A 125 9.69 -12.17 -21.37
C ARG A 125 10.13 -11.09 -22.37
N ILE A 126 10.94 -10.13 -21.91
CA ILE A 126 11.53 -9.09 -22.76
C ILE A 126 12.81 -9.71 -23.33
N ASN A 127 12.82 -9.99 -24.63
CA ASN A 127 13.99 -10.44 -25.38
C ASN A 127 14.46 -9.30 -26.29
#